data_AF-A0A7V2HC19-F1
#
_entry.id   AF-A0A7V2HC19-F1
#
_cell.length_a   1.000
_cell.length_b   1.000
_cell.length_c   1.000
_cell.angle_alpha   90.00
_cell.angle_beta   90.00
_cell.angle_gamma   90.00
#
_symmetry.space_group_name_H-M   'P 1'
#
loop_
_entity.id
_entity.type
_entity.pdbx_description
1 polymer ?
#
loop_
_entity_poly.entity_id
_entity_poly.type
_entity_poly.pdbx_seq_one_letter_code
_entity_poly.pdbx_strand_id
1 'polypeptide(L)'
;MARGWESKSVEIQQELSDEARSNRMPPPASPDERERMLRKESLESTRQRVLADLERATHPRHRQQLYEGLAHLESEIARLG
;
A
#
# COMPACT_ATOMS: atom_id res chain seq x y z
N MET A 1 8.56 21.43 -10.31
CA MET A 1 8.27 20.84 -8.99
C MET A 1 6.77 20.66 -8.75
N ALA A 2 6.05 20.13 -9.74
CA ALA A 2 4.70 19.63 -9.53
C ALA A 2 4.84 18.13 -9.25
N ARG A 3 4.77 17.78 -7.97
CA ARG A 3 4.85 16.41 -7.46
C ARG A 3 3.54 15.69 -7.82
N GLY A 4 3.43 15.29 -9.08
CA GLY A 4 2.33 14.50 -9.61
C GLY A 4 2.93 13.32 -10.35
N TRP A 5 3.40 12.32 -9.60
CA TRP A 5 3.91 11.07 -10.16
C TRP A 5 3.89 9.93 -9.13
N GLU A 6 2.74 9.63 -8.54
CA GLU A 6 2.56 8.39 -7.75
C GLU A 6 1.18 7.75 -8.01
N SER A 7 0.70 7.89 -9.25
CA SER A 7 -0.32 6.98 -9.80
C SER A 7 0.10 6.50 -11.17
N LYS A 8 1.43 6.31 -11.34
CA LYS A 8 1.94 5.52 -12.44
C LYS A 8 1.63 4.08 -12.08
N SER A 9 0.51 3.61 -12.64
CA SER A 9 0.18 2.22 -12.88
C SER A 9 1.41 1.34 -12.70
N VAL A 10 1.41 0.55 -11.63
CA VAL A 10 2.38 -0.53 -11.46
C VAL A 10 2.12 -1.48 -12.63
N GLU A 11 2.92 -1.25 -13.66
CA GLU A 11 2.98 -2.01 -14.88
C GLU A 11 3.20 -3.46 -14.49
N ILE A 12 2.23 -4.29 -14.86
CA ILE A 12 2.30 -5.74 -14.86
C ILE A 12 3.52 -6.10 -15.71
N GLN A 13 4.67 -6.26 -15.06
CA GLN A 13 5.90 -6.60 -15.75
C GLN A 13 6.60 -7.68 -14.95
N GLN A 14 6.26 -8.93 -15.29
CA GLN A 14 7.20 -10.04 -15.45
C GLN A 14 6.40 -11.32 -15.72
N GLU A 15 5.91 -11.46 -16.96
CA GLU A 15 5.55 -12.76 -17.52
C GLU A 15 6.23 -12.92 -18.89
N LEU A 16 7.56 -12.80 -18.89
CA LEU A 16 8.41 -13.18 -20.01
C LEU A 16 9.73 -13.73 -19.44
N SER A 17 9.70 -14.90 -18.81
CA SER A 17 10.81 -15.88 -18.73
C SER A 17 10.56 -16.88 -17.61
N ASP A 18 9.64 -17.82 -17.81
CA ASP A 18 9.43 -18.92 -16.86
C ASP A 18 9.55 -20.29 -17.55
N GLU A 19 10.61 -20.47 -18.34
CA GLU A 19 10.92 -21.77 -18.96
C GLU A 19 12.25 -22.41 -18.50
N ALA A 20 13.05 -21.80 -17.61
CA ALA A 20 14.45 -22.25 -17.48
C ALA A 20 15.05 -22.53 -16.09
N ARG A 21 14.40 -22.31 -14.94
CA ARG A 21 15.04 -22.59 -13.64
C ARG A 21 14.07 -23.11 -12.57
N SER A 22 13.72 -24.39 -12.60
CA SER A 22 14.42 -25.42 -11.83
C SER A 22 14.66 -25.06 -10.34
N ASN A 23 13.71 -25.49 -9.51
CA ASN A 23 13.95 -26.25 -8.28
C ASN A 23 14.26 -25.54 -6.94
N ARG A 24 13.81 -24.31 -6.67
CA ARG A 24 13.74 -23.80 -5.26
C ARG A 24 13.04 -22.45 -5.02
N MET A 25 12.28 -21.91 -5.97
CA MET A 25 11.54 -20.67 -5.70
C MET A 25 10.15 -21.01 -5.17
N PRO A 26 9.67 -20.30 -4.11
CA PRO A 26 8.26 -20.39 -3.74
C PRO A 26 7.41 -20.11 -5.00
N PRO A 27 6.23 -20.73 -5.13
CA PRO A 27 5.39 -20.54 -6.29
C PRO A 27 5.19 -19.04 -6.52
N PRO A 28 5.15 -18.58 -7.79
CA PRO A 28 4.86 -17.18 -8.07
C PRO A 28 3.57 -16.82 -7.32
N ALA A 29 3.66 -15.80 -6.45
CA ALA A 29 2.55 -15.35 -5.60
C ALA A 29 1.27 -15.35 -6.43
N SER A 30 0.23 -16.04 -5.95
CA SER A 30 -1.00 -16.21 -6.70
C SER A 30 -1.58 -14.83 -7.06
N PRO A 31 -2.40 -14.71 -8.11
CA PRO A 31 -3.04 -13.44 -8.46
C PRO A 31 -3.73 -12.77 -7.26
N ASP A 32 -4.38 -13.57 -6.40
CA ASP A 32 -4.97 -13.13 -5.13
C ASP A 32 -3.94 -12.58 -4.13
N GLU A 33 -2.77 -13.21 -4.01
CA GLU A 33 -1.70 -12.76 -3.11
C GLU A 33 -1.07 -11.45 -3.60
N ARG A 34 -0.92 -11.29 -4.92
CA ARG A 34 -0.47 -10.03 -5.53
C ARG A 34 -1.48 -8.90 -5.29
N GLU A 35 -2.77 -9.15 -5.47
CA GLU A 35 -3.81 -8.16 -5.21
C GLU A 35 -3.82 -7.73 -3.74
N ARG A 36 -3.66 -8.68 -2.81
CA ARG A 36 -3.53 -8.40 -1.38
C ARG A 36 -2.32 -7.52 -1.07
N MET A 37 -1.16 -7.83 -1.64
CA MET A 37 0.04 -7.02 -1.45
C MET A 37 -0.14 -5.60 -1.99
N LEU A 38 -0.65 -5.44 -3.21
CA LEU A 38 -0.90 -4.13 -3.81
C LEU A 38 -1.90 -3.30 -2.99
N ARG A 39 -2.96 -3.95 -2.49
CA ARG A 39 -3.95 -3.30 -1.63
C ARG A 39 -3.34 -2.86 -0.30
N LYS A 40 -2.49 -3.70 0.29
CA LYS A 40 -1.75 -3.38 1.52
C LYS A 40 -0.81 -2.19 1.32
N GLU A 41 0.00 -2.20 0.26
CA GLU A 41 0.91 -1.10 -0.07
C GLU A 41 0.16 0.24 -0.25
N SER A 42 -0.99 0.22 -0.93
CA SER A 42 -1.85 1.39 -1.11
C SER A 42 -2.36 1.95 0.24
N LEU A 43 -2.80 1.07 1.13
CA LEU A 43 -3.25 1.47 2.47
C LEU A 43 -2.09 1.98 3.33
N GLU A 44 -0.92 1.36 3.28
CA GLU A 44 0.27 1.79 3.99
C GLU A 44 0.75 3.17 3.53
N SER A 45 0.73 3.43 2.23
CA SER A 45 1.06 4.74 1.66
C SER A 45 0.08 5.82 2.14
N THR A 46 -1.22 5.48 2.20
CA THR A 46 -2.25 6.38 2.76
C THR A 46 -2.03 6.62 4.26
N ARG A 47 -1.68 5.59 5.03
CA ARG A 47 -1.35 5.68 6.46
C ARG A 47 -0.20 6.65 6.71
N GLN A 48 0.87 6.56 5.92
CA GLN A 48 2.01 7.48 6.02
C GLN A 48 1.61 8.93 5.77
N ARG A 49 0.73 9.17 4.79
CA ARG A 49 0.20 10.52 4.52
C ARG A 49 -0.58 11.08 5.70
N VAL A 50 -1.48 10.28 6.29
CA VAL A 50 -2.28 10.69 7.46
C VAL A 50 -1.39 11.01 8.66
N LEU A 51 -0.32 10.25 8.88
CA LEU A 51 0.67 10.53 9.92
C LEU A 51 1.38 11.87 9.68
N ALA A 52 1.83 12.14 8.44
CA ALA A 52 2.44 13.41 8.09
C ALA A 52 1.46 14.60 8.23
N ASP A 53 0.17 14.38 7.94
CA ASP A 53 -0.87 15.38 8.15
C ASP A 53 -1.13 15.61 9.65
N LEU A 54 -1.08 14.57 10.49
CA LEU A 54 -1.18 14.68 11.96
C LEU A 54 -0.04 15.50 12.58
N GLU A 55 1.17 15.40 12.04
CA GLU A 55 2.32 16.21 12.48
C GLU A 55 2.10 17.71 12.19
N ARG A 56 1.42 18.03 11.09
CA ARG A 56 1.15 19.41 10.66
C ARG A 56 -0.17 19.97 11.20
N ALA A 57 -1.10 19.10 11.57
CA ALA A 57 -2.43 19.48 12.02
C ALA A 57 -2.38 20.15 13.39
N THR A 58 -2.73 21.44 13.41
CA THR A 58 -2.83 22.26 14.64
C THR A 58 -4.24 22.28 15.22
N HIS A 59 -5.27 22.07 14.39
CA HIS A 59 -6.66 22.16 14.81
C HIS A 59 -7.13 20.85 15.48
N PRO A 60 -7.65 20.89 16.73
CA PRO A 60 -7.97 19.69 17.49
C PRO A 60 -9.04 18.81 16.84
N ARG A 61 -10.08 19.43 16.25
CA ARG A 61 -11.12 18.70 15.49
C ARG A 61 -10.55 17.98 14.27
N HIS A 62 -9.64 18.63 13.55
CA HIS A 62 -9.01 18.04 12.36
C HIS A 62 -8.07 16.88 12.75
N ARG A 63 -7.30 17.04 13.84
CA ARG A 63 -6.49 15.95 14.40
C ARG A 63 -7.35 14.75 14.78
N GLN A 64 -8.51 14.97 15.41
CA GLN A 64 -9.42 13.88 15.77
C GLN A 64 -9.89 13.10 14.53
N GLN A 65 -10.29 13.80 13.46
CA GLN A 65 -10.68 13.16 12.21
C GLN A 65 -9.54 12.34 11.59
N LEU A 66 -8.30 12.87 11.63
CA LEU A 66 -7.13 12.14 11.15
C LEU A 66 -6.83 10.90 12.00
N TYR A 67 -7.01 10.96 13.33
CA TYR A 67 -6.86 9.78 14.20
C TYR A 67 -7.92 8.71 13.92
N GLU A 68 -9.17 9.09 13.73
CA GLU A 68 -10.25 8.16 13.36
C GLU A 68 -9.97 7.48 12.01
N GLY A 69 -9.54 8.27 11.02
CA GLY A 69 -9.12 7.75 9.72
C GLY A 69 -7.90 6.83 9.81
N LEU A 70 -6.91 7.18 10.63
CA LEU A 70 -5.73 6.36 10.87
C LEU A 70 -6.09 5.00 11.47
N ALA A 71 -6.94 4.98 12.49
CA ALA A 71 -7.40 3.74 13.12
C ALA A 71 -8.13 2.82 12.12
N HIS A 72 -8.94 3.41 11.23
CA HIS A 72 -9.58 2.66 10.16
C HIS A 72 -8.57 2.03 9.19
N LEU A 73 -7.59 2.81 8.72
CA LEU A 73 -6.54 2.32 7.82
C LEU A 73 -5.72 1.20 8.46
N GLU A 74 -5.35 1.34 9.74
CA GLU A 74 -4.62 0.31 10.47
C GLU A 74 -5.44 -0.98 10.61
N SER A 75 -6.76 -0.87 10.84
CA SER A 75 -7.64 -2.03 10.88
C SER A 75 -7.74 -2.77 9.54
N GLU A 76 -7.75 -2.04 8.42
CA GLU A 76 -7.78 -2.63 7.08
C GLU A 76 -6.45 -3.30 6.72
N ILE A 77 -5.32 -2.68 7.08
CA ILE A 77 -3.98 -3.29 6.92
C ILE A 77 -3.87 -4.58 7.73
N ALA A 78 -4.36 -4.57 8.98
CA ALA A 78 -4.33 -5.75 9.85
C ALA A 78 -5.21 -6.90 9.34
N ARG A 79 -6.26 -6.62 8.56
CA ARG A 79 -7.12 -7.64 7.92
C ARG A 79 -6.48 -8.28 6.68
N LEU A 80 -5.51 -7.60 6.06
CA LEU A 80 -4.82 -8.07 4.86
C LEU A 80 -3.52 -8.84 5.16
N GLY A 81 -3.01 -8.76 6.39
CA GLY A 81 -1.88 -9.55 6.89
C GLY A 81 -2.33 -10.83 7.59
#